data_AF-A0A336M3U2-F1
#
_entry.id   AF-A0A336M3U2-F1
#
_cell.length_a   1.000
_cell.length_b   1.000
_cell.length_c   1.000
_cell.angle_alpha   90.00
_cell.angle_beta   90.00
_cell.angle_gamma   90.00
#
_symmetry.space_group_name_H-M   'P 1'
#
loop_
_entity.id
_entity.type
_entity.pdbx_description
1 polymer ?
#
loop_
_entity_poly.entity_id
_entity_poly.type
_entity_poly.pdbx_seq_one_letter_code
_entity_poly.pdbx_strand_id
1 'polypeptide(L)' 'MASNSLTGKIIVIFCLAVFIYYIIWVSVLPFLLVDETNWIHSLFPPYQYAFLIPAIFGSCLIGGLSIYTLYNLRGLVNIF' A
#
# COMPACT_ATOMS: atom_id res chain seq x y z
N MET A 1 -13.05 -27.92 9.88
CA MET A 1 -13.44 -26.81 8.99
C MET A 1 -13.59 -25.45 9.70
N ALA A 2 -13.62 -25.37 11.05
CA ALA A 2 -13.76 -24.11 11.80
C ALA A 2 -12.46 -23.31 12.06
N SER A 3 -11.27 -23.89 11.84
CA SER A 3 -9.97 -23.23 12.10
C SER A 3 -9.74 -22.00 11.21
N ASN A 4 -10.22 -22.01 9.96
CA ASN A 4 -9.90 -20.99 8.97
C ASN A 4 -10.67 -19.67 9.17
N SER A 5 -11.87 -19.72 9.78
CA SER A 5 -12.72 -18.53 9.91
C SER A 5 -12.25 -17.57 11.00
N LEU A 6 -11.70 -18.10 12.10
CA LEU A 6 -11.10 -17.29 13.15
C LEU A 6 -9.83 -16.59 12.65
N THR A 7 -8.96 -17.34 11.98
CA THR A 7 -7.75 -16.79 11.36
C THR A 7 -8.10 -15.72 10.33
N GLY A 8 -9.09 -15.96 9.46
CA GLY A 8 -9.58 -14.96 8.51
C GLY A 8 -10.08 -13.68 9.18
N LYS A 9 -10.85 -13.80 10.28
CA LYS A 9 -11.31 -12.63 11.05
C LYS A 9 -10.14 -11.84 11.64
N ILE A 10 -9.15 -12.52 12.21
CA ILE A 10 -7.95 -11.87 12.79
C ILE A 10 -7.20 -11.11 11.69
N ILE A 11 -6.99 -11.73 10.53
CA ILE A 11 -6.32 -11.09 9.39
C ILE A 11 -7.09 -9.85 8.94
N VAL A 12 -8.42 -9.93 8.80
CA VAL A 12 -9.24 -8.79 8.37
C VAL A 12 -9.17 -7.64 9.38
N ILE A 13 -9.30 -7.93 10.67
CA ILE A 13 -9.20 -6.90 11.73
C ILE A 13 -7.81 -6.26 11.71
N PHE A 14 -6.76 -7.07 11.59
CA PHE A 14 -5.39 -6.58 11.51
C PHE A 14 -5.16 -5.70 10.28
N CYS A 15 -5.60 -6.15 9.09
CA CYS A 15 -5.52 -5.36 7.86
C CYS A 15 -6.29 -4.05 7.98
N LEU A 16 -7.47 -4.07 8.60
CA LEU A 16 -8.28 -2.86 8.82
C LEU A 16 -7.57 -1.89 9.77
N ALA A 17 -6.96 -2.38 10.85
CA ALA A 17 -6.19 -1.55 11.78
C ALA A 17 -4.99 -0.88 11.09
N VAL A 18 -4.21 -1.65 10.31
CA VAL A 18 -3.09 -1.12 9.52
C VAL A 18 -3.57 -0.12 8.47
N PHE A 19 -4.70 -0.39 7.82
CA PHE A 19 -5.29 0.51 6.83
C PHE A 19 -5.71 1.85 7.46
N ILE A 20 -6.37 1.81 8.62
CA ILE A 20 -6.77 3.04 9.33
C ILE A 20 -5.53 3.84 9.74
N TYR A 21 -4.51 3.17 10.31
CA TYR A 21 -3.25 3.83 10.66
C TYR A 21 -2.61 4.51 9.45
N TYR A 22 -2.59 3.83 8.30
CA TYR A 22 -2.04 4.35 7.06
C TYR A 22 -2.86 5.53 6.50
N ILE A 23 -4.19 5.46 6.54
CA ILE A 23 -5.07 6.57 6.12
C ILE A 23 -4.82 7.81 6.97
N ILE A 24 -4.73 7.66 8.30
CA ILE A 24 -4.42 8.78 9.21
C ILE A 24 -3.03 9.35 8.86
N TRP A 25 -2.05 8.49 8.65
CA TRP A 25 -0.69 8.91 8.33
C TRP A 25 -0.60 9.70 7.02
N VAL A 26 -1.26 9.25 5.95
CA VAL A 26 -1.23 9.92 4.64
C VAL A 26 -2.15 11.13 4.57
N SER A 27 -3.34 11.03 5.17
CA SER A 27 -4.43 11.98 4.92
C SER A 27 -4.66 12.98 6.04
N VAL A 28 -4.21 12.70 7.26
CA VAL A 28 -4.44 13.58 8.43
C VAL A 28 -3.14 14.26 8.86
N LEU A 29 -2.04 13.50 8.95
CA LEU A 29 -0.74 14.04 9.38
C LEU A 29 -0.28 15.30 8.61
N PRO A 30 -0.37 15.40 7.26
CA PRO A 30 0.08 16.61 6.56
C PRO A 30 -0.75 17.87 6.83
N PHE A 31 -1.99 17.72 7.30
CA PHE A 31 -2.85 18.85 7.64
C PHE A 31 -2.81 19.19 9.13
N LEU A 32 -2.23 18.31 9.96
CA LEU A 32 -1.96 18.59 11.35
C LEU A 32 -0.80 19.60 11.36
N LEU A 33 -1.10 20.88 11.64
CA LEU A 33 -0.13 21.94 11.89
C LEU A 33 0.63 21.60 13.18
N VAL A 34 1.67 20.78 13.07
CA VAL A 34 2.41 20.27 14.20
C VAL A 34 3.81 20.86 14.12
N ASP A 35 4.12 21.73 15.09
CA ASP A 35 5.48 22.18 15.32
C ASP A 35 6.40 20.95 15.49
N GLU A 36 7.59 20.97 14.87
CA GLU A 36 8.53 19.82 14.80
C GLU A 36 8.87 19.17 16.16
N THR A 37 8.59 19.85 17.27
CA THR A 37 8.82 19.40 18.65
C THR A 37 7.70 18.53 19.26
N ASN A 38 6.63 18.24 18.53
CA ASN A 38 5.50 17.47 19.07
C ASN A 38 5.70 15.95 18.96
N TRP A 39 5.52 15.25 20.09
CA TRP A 39 5.61 13.79 20.26
C TRP A 39 4.80 12.96 19.26
N ILE A 40 3.75 13.56 18.69
CA ILE A 40 2.87 12.94 17.69
C ILE A 40 3.66 12.58 16.42
N HIS A 41 4.65 13.38 16.01
CA HIS A 41 5.48 13.06 14.86
C HIS A 41 6.35 11.82 15.08
N SER A 42 6.72 11.49 16.31
CA SER A 42 7.49 10.28 16.61
C SER A 42 6.68 8.99 16.46
N LEU A 43 5.33 9.08 16.43
CA LEU A 43 4.45 7.93 16.21
C LEU A 43 4.27 7.58 14.73
N PHE A 44 4.68 8.46 13.81
CA PHE A 44 4.51 8.29 12.38
C PHE A 44 5.85 8.34 11.65
N PRO A 45 6.08 7.51 10.62
CA PRO A 45 7.26 7.64 9.80
C PRO A 45 7.28 8.97 9.03
N PRO A 46 8.45 9.40 8.51
CA PRO A 46 8.56 10.65 7.77
C PRO A 46 7.56 10.73 6.61
N TYR A 47 6.93 11.90 6.45
CA TYR A 47 5.89 12.15 5.44
C TYR A 47 6.29 11.77 4.01
N GLN A 48 7.57 11.88 3.66
CA GLN A 48 8.09 11.50 2.35
C GLN A 48 7.78 10.04 1.98
N TYR A 49 7.72 9.14 2.98
CA TYR A 49 7.40 7.74 2.77
C TYR A 49 5.90 7.49 2.57
N ALA A 50 5.05 8.42 3.01
CA ALA A 50 3.60 8.26 2.96
C ALA A 50 3.11 8.07 1.51
N PHE A 51 3.62 8.86 0.57
CA PHE A 51 3.30 8.74 -0.87
C PHE A 51 4.21 7.77 -1.63
N LEU A 52 5.43 7.54 -1.13
CA LEU A 52 6.39 6.66 -1.79
C LEU A 52 5.89 5.20 -1.81
N ILE A 53 5.28 4.73 -0.71
CA ILE A 53 4.83 3.33 -0.59
C ILE A 53 3.79 3.00 -1.67
N PRO A 54 2.65 3.72 -1.83
CA PRO A 54 1.70 3.45 -2.90
C PRO A 54 2.29 3.62 -4.30
N ALA A 55 3.21 4.57 -4.49
CA ALA A 55 3.84 4.76 -5.79
C ALA A 55 4.68 3.54 -6.21
N ILE A 56 5.43 2.95 -5.28
CA ILE A 56 6.20 1.72 -5.53
C ILE A 56 5.27 0.54 -5.80
N PHE A 57 4.23 0.35 -4.99
CA PHE A 57 3.27 -0.74 -5.22
C PHE A 57 2.52 -0.58 -6.54
N GLY A 58 2.06 0.62 -6.86
CA GLY A 58 1.38 0.93 -8.11
C GLY A 58 2.27 0.76 -9.33
N SER A 59 3.51 1.24 -9.29
CA SER A 59 4.47 1.06 -10.38
C SER A 59 4.86 -0.41 -10.56
N CYS A 60 5.04 -1.17 -9.48
CA CYS A 60 5.29 -2.61 -9.54
C CYS A 60 4.10 -3.36 -10.15
N LEU A 61 2.86 -3.02 -9.77
CA LEU A 61 1.65 -3.60 -10.34
C LEU A 61 1.54 -3.30 -11.84
N ILE A 62 1.69 -2.04 -12.25
CA ILE A 62 1.63 -1.63 -13.65
C ILE A 62 2.74 -2.30 -14.46
N GLY A 63 3.96 -2.35 -13.93
CA GLY A 63 5.08 -3.04 -14.56
C GLY A 63 4.81 -4.53 -14.74
N GLY A 64 4.30 -5.20 -13.70
CA GLY A 64 3.92 -6.61 -13.74
C GLY A 64 2.81 -6.89 -14.77
N LEU A 65 1.77 -6.06 -14.81
CA LEU A 65 0.70 -6.15 -15.80
C LEU A 65 1.22 -5.92 -17.23
N SER A 66 2.08 -4.93 -17.42
CA SER A 66 2.68 -4.62 -18.73
C SER A 66 3.48 -5.81 -19.26
N ILE A 67 4.32 -6.39 -18.39
CA ILE A 67 5.12 -7.58 -18.70
C ILE A 67 4.21 -8.77 -19.03
N TYR A 68 3.18 -9.02 -18.23
CA TYR A 68 2.20 -10.09 -18.46
C TYR A 68 1.49 -9.93 -19.81
N THR A 69 1.02 -8.73 -20.11
CA THR A 69 0.38 -8.41 -21.39
C THR A 69 1.32 -8.64 -22.57
N LEU A 70 2.58 -8.21 -22.48
CA LEU A 70 3.60 -8.46 -23.51
C LEU A 70 3.87 -9.95 -23.71
N TYR A 71 4.00 -10.73 -22.63
CA TYR A 71 4.17 -12.18 -22.74
C TYR A 71 3.00 -12.86 -23.43
N ASN A 72 1.77 -12.47 -23.10
CA ASN A 72 0.57 -13.07 -23.69
C ASN A 72 0.37 -12.66 -25.16
N LEU A 73 0.73 -11.43 -25.52
CA LEU A 73 0.64 -10.93 -26.90
C LEU A 73 1.77 -11.45 -27.80
N ARG A 74 2.87 -11.95 -27.23
CA ARG A 74 4.04 -12.45 -27.98
C ARG A 74 3.70 -13.55 -29.00
N GLY A 75 2.62 -14.31 -28.79
CA GLY A 75 2.15 -15.33 -29.73
C GLY A 75 1.17 -14.82 -30.80
N LEU A 76 0.54 -13.66 -30.60
CA LEU A 76 -0.40 -13.04 -31.54
C LEU A 76 0.28 -12.05 -32.47
N VAL A 77 1.31 -11.39 -31.95
CA VAL A 77 2.09 -10.39 -32.65
C VAL A 77 3.34 -11.11 -33.18
N ASN A 78 3.23 -11.69 -34.39
CA ASN A 78 4.37 -12.16 -35.20
C ASN A 78 5.26 -10.96 -35.60
N ILE A 79 5.84 -10.27 -34.63
CA ILE A 79 6.97 -9.36 -34.85
C ILE A 79 8.20 -10.24 -34.65
N PHE A 80 8.55 -10.90 -35.76
CA PHE A 80 9.76 -11.59 -36.22
C PHE A 80 9.38 -12.85 -36.99
#